data_AF-A0A933S9B7-F1
#
_entry.id   AF-A0A933S9B7-F1
#
_cell.length_a   1.000
_cell.length_b   1.000
_cell.length_c   1.000
_cell.angle_alpha   90.00
_cell.angle_beta   90.00
_cell.angle_gamma   90.00
#
_symmetry.space_group_name_H-M   'P 1'
#
loop_
_entity.id
_entity.type
_entity.pdbx_description
1 polymer ?
#
loop_
_entity_poly.entity_id
_entity_poly.type
_entity_poly.pdbx_seq_one_letter_code
_entity_poly.pdbx_strand_id
1 'polypeptide(L)'
;KRITELENYRKESAEGGLEKYTKKERLMMSKKMERLAKYYSGLIGLKKAPDALFIVDPRAEHIAATEAYKSSIPLVTLANSDSDIKKLDYPIIGNDASIPSISLFTKAVVNAYKAGSSSLTKKEL
;
A
#
# COMPACT_ATOMS: atom_id res chain seq x y z
N LYS A 1 8.56 -10.00 9.16
CA LYS A 1 10.04 -10.13 9.23
C LYS A 1 10.79 -9.01 8.48
N ARG A 2 10.56 -8.77 7.18
CA ARG A 2 11.26 -7.70 6.41
C ARG A 2 10.93 -6.26 6.84
N ILE A 3 9.66 -5.99 7.17
CA ILE A 3 9.24 -4.67 7.68
C ILE A 3 9.89 -4.38 9.03
N THR A 4 9.87 -5.36 9.95
CA THR A 4 10.55 -5.29 11.25
C THR A 4 12.06 -5.05 11.11
N GLU A 5 12.70 -5.71 10.13
CA GLU A 5 14.12 -5.50 9.82
C GLU A 5 14.40 -4.05 9.37
N LEU A 6 13.53 -3.47 8.53
CA LEU A 6 13.61 -2.06 8.13
C LEU A 6 13.40 -1.09 9.30
N GLU A 7 12.45 -1.38 10.19
CA GLU A 7 12.21 -0.59 11.40
C GLU A 7 13.41 -0.60 12.34
N ASN A 8 14.05 -1.75 12.53
CA ASN A 8 15.25 -1.86 13.34
C ASN A 8 16.41 -1.06 12.74
N TYR A 9 16.64 -1.15 11.43
CA TYR A 9 17.67 -0.34 10.77
C TYR A 9 17.42 1.17 10.92
N ARG A 10 16.16 1.62 10.84
CA ARG A 10 15.81 3.03 11.08
C ARG A 10 16.09 3.47 12.51
N LYS A 11 15.79 2.62 13.50
CA LYS A 11 16.08 2.90 14.92
C LYS A 11 17.58 2.96 15.19
N GLU A 12 18.33 1.95 14.76
CA GLU A 12 19.79 1.91 14.91
C GLU A 12 20.48 3.08 14.21
N SER A 13 19.96 3.51 13.05
CA SER A 13 20.47 4.69 12.36
C SER A 13 20.18 6.00 13.11
N ALA A 14 19.03 6.10 13.78
CA ALA A 14 18.65 7.29 14.55
C ALA A 14 19.41 7.39 15.88
N GLU A 15 19.72 6.24 16.49
CA GLU A 15 20.44 6.13 17.76
C GLU A 15 21.98 6.22 17.59
N GLY A 16 22.48 6.42 16.37
CA GLY A 16 23.93 6.48 16.08
C GLY A 16 24.64 5.12 16.14
N GLY A 17 23.89 4.01 16.24
CA GLY A 17 24.44 2.64 16.33
C GLY A 17 25.29 2.23 15.12
N LEU A 18 25.13 2.93 13.99
CA LEU A 18 25.90 2.69 12.76
C LEU A 18 27.38 3.10 12.86
N GLU A 19 27.76 3.92 13.84
CA GLU A 19 29.14 4.39 13.99
C GLU A 19 30.11 3.27 14.41
N LYS A 20 29.59 2.17 14.96
CA LYS A 20 30.37 0.99 15.36
C LYS A 20 30.88 0.17 14.17
N TYR A 21 30.36 0.41 12.97
CA TYR A 21 30.69 -0.36 11.76
C TYR A 21 31.67 0.36 10.85
N THR A 22 32.43 -0.43 10.09
CA THR A 22 33.38 0.10 9.11
C THR A 22 32.67 0.85 7.99
N LYS A 23 33.39 1.73 7.27
CA LYS A 23 32.82 2.49 6.12
C LYS A 23 32.20 1.58 5.06
N LYS A 24 32.80 0.39 4.83
CA LYS A 24 32.30 -0.59 3.86
C LYS A 24 30.99 -1.24 4.31
N GLU A 25 30.90 -1.63 5.58
CA GLU A 25 29.69 -2.22 6.15
C GLU A 25 28.54 -1.22 6.21
N ARG A 26 28.82 0.02 6.62
CA ARG A 26 27.85 1.12 6.59
C ARG A 26 27.28 1.34 5.18
N LEU A 27 28.13 1.29 4.15
CA LEU A 27 27.66 1.42 2.77
C LEU A 27 26.73 0.28 2.36
N MET A 28 27.07 -0.97 2.73
CA MET A 28 26.23 -2.13 2.44
C MET A 28 24.89 -2.08 3.18
N MET A 29 24.90 -1.67 4.45
CA MET A 29 23.69 -1.47 5.25
C MET A 29 22.80 -0.37 4.68
N SER A 30 23.40 0.76 4.26
CA SER A 30 22.67 1.87 3.65
C SER A 30 21.96 1.42 2.35
N LYS A 31 22.67 0.74 1.43
CA LYS A 31 22.07 0.19 0.20
C LYS A 31 20.94 -0.80 0.49
N LYS A 32 21.11 -1.63 1.53
CA LYS A 32 20.08 -2.58 1.95
C LYS A 32 18.86 -1.86 2.52
N MET A 33 19.07 -0.84 3.35
CA MET A 33 18.01 -0.01 3.92
C MET A 33 17.24 0.73 2.83
N GLU A 34 17.93 1.31 1.86
CA GLU A 34 17.32 1.98 0.70
C GLU A 34 16.45 1.02 -0.12
N ARG A 35 16.97 -0.19 -0.40
CA ARG A 35 16.22 -1.23 -1.10
C ARG A 35 14.97 -1.63 -0.31
N LEU A 36 15.09 -1.86 1.00
CA LEU A 36 13.96 -2.21 1.85
C LEU A 36 12.94 -1.06 1.92
N ALA A 37 13.39 0.18 2.05
CA ALA A 37 12.52 1.36 2.08
C ALA A 37 11.74 1.53 0.76
N LYS A 38 12.37 1.27 -0.40
CA LYS A 38 11.71 1.35 -1.70
C LYS A 38 10.50 0.42 -1.80
N TYR A 39 10.60 -0.82 -1.31
CA TYR A 39 9.53 -1.80 -1.44
C TYR A 39 8.53 -1.79 -0.28
N TYR A 40 8.98 -1.48 0.95
CA TYR A 40 8.16 -1.70 2.15
C TYR A 40 7.73 -0.42 2.85
N SER A 41 8.13 0.78 2.39
CA SER A 41 7.79 2.06 3.05
C SER A 41 6.29 2.28 3.24
N GLY A 42 5.46 1.89 2.27
CA GLY A 42 4.00 2.01 2.34
C GLY A 42 3.32 0.97 3.24
N LEU A 43 4.04 -0.06 3.67
CA LEU A 43 3.52 -1.14 4.53
C LEU A 43 3.96 -0.99 5.99
N ILE A 44 4.73 0.06 6.30
CA ILE A 44 5.17 0.34 7.67
C ILE A 44 3.94 0.67 8.53
N GLY A 45 3.79 -0.01 9.66
CA GLY A 45 2.65 0.14 10.56
C GLY A 45 1.49 -0.82 10.31
N LEU A 46 1.52 -1.62 9.23
CA LEU A 46 0.50 -2.62 8.93
C LEU A 46 0.68 -3.85 9.84
N LYS A 47 -0.10 -3.95 10.92
CA LYS A 47 -0.01 -5.05 11.91
C LYS A 47 -0.80 -6.30 11.52
N LYS A 48 -1.90 -6.12 10.78
CA LYS A 48 -2.78 -7.18 10.27
C LYS A 48 -2.99 -6.99 8.77
N ALA A 49 -3.45 -8.04 8.08
CA ALA A 49 -3.89 -7.92 6.69
C ALA A 49 -4.97 -6.83 6.55
N PRO A 50 -5.02 -6.13 5.41
CA PRO A 50 -6.02 -5.10 5.20
C PRO A 50 -7.42 -5.72 5.08
N ASP A 51 -8.43 -5.04 5.62
CA ASP A 51 -9.83 -5.50 5.57
C ASP A 51 -10.47 -5.23 4.18
N ALA A 52 -9.89 -4.34 3.38
CA ALA A 52 -10.26 -4.08 1.99
C ALA A 52 -9.05 -3.56 1.20
N LEU A 53 -9.01 -3.81 -0.10
CA LEU A 53 -7.93 -3.35 -0.98
C LEU A 53 -8.48 -2.47 -2.11
N PHE A 54 -7.80 -1.36 -2.39
CA PHE A 54 -8.06 -0.51 -3.53
C PHE A 54 -6.93 -0.62 -4.55
N ILE A 55 -7.24 -1.04 -5.78
CA ILE A 55 -6.28 -1.20 -6.88
C ILE A 55 -6.67 -0.28 -8.05
N VAL A 56 -5.67 0.33 -8.67
CA VAL A 56 -5.82 1.04 -9.95
C VAL A 56 -5.24 0.16 -11.05
N ASP A 57 -5.97 -0.01 -12.14
CA ASP A 57 -5.59 -0.88 -13.26
C ASP A 57 -5.34 -2.34 -12.83
N PRO A 58 -6.41 -3.16 -12.73
CA PRO A 58 -6.28 -4.57 -12.34
C PRO A 58 -5.54 -5.42 -13.39
N ARG A 59 -5.39 -4.94 -14.63
CA ARG A 59 -4.66 -5.64 -15.68
C ARG A 59 -3.15 -5.52 -15.46
N ALA A 60 -2.67 -4.32 -15.17
CA ALA A 60 -1.27 -4.10 -14.78
C ALA A 60 -0.97 -4.80 -13.44
N GLU A 61 -1.86 -4.64 -12.45
CA GLU A 61 -1.68 -5.12 -11.07
C GLU A 61 -2.32 -6.51 -10.82
N HIS A 62 -2.26 -7.40 -11.81
CA HIS A 62 -2.89 -8.73 -11.75
C HIS A 62 -2.42 -9.61 -10.59
N ILE A 63 -1.18 -9.45 -10.13
CA ILE A 63 -0.63 -10.17 -8.97
C ILE A 63 -1.38 -9.76 -7.71
N ALA A 64 -1.52 -8.46 -7.47
CA ALA A 64 -2.22 -7.93 -6.30
C ALA A 64 -3.71 -8.32 -6.32
N ALA A 65 -4.36 -8.26 -7.49
CA ALA A 65 -5.74 -8.73 -7.63
C ALA A 65 -5.89 -10.23 -7.32
N THR A 66 -4.95 -11.06 -7.79
CA THR A 66 -4.96 -12.51 -7.53
C THR A 66 -4.71 -12.83 -6.06
N GLU A 67 -3.79 -12.12 -5.40
CA GLU A 67 -3.51 -12.29 -3.98
C GLU A 67 -4.67 -11.85 -3.10
N ALA A 68 -5.34 -10.75 -3.44
CA ALA A 68 -6.55 -10.29 -2.76
C ALA A 68 -7.67 -11.34 -2.84
N TYR A 69 -7.91 -11.88 -4.04
CA TYR A 69 -8.88 -12.94 -4.26
C TYR A 69 -8.57 -14.20 -3.43
N LYS A 70 -7.31 -14.66 -3.43
CA LYS A 70 -6.88 -15.81 -2.62
C LYS A 70 -6.99 -15.56 -1.12
N SER A 71 -6.76 -14.33 -0.69
CA SER A 71 -6.80 -13.94 0.73
C SER A 71 -8.21 -13.56 1.20
N SER A 72 -9.23 -13.69 0.34
CA SER A 72 -10.62 -13.29 0.61
C SER A 72 -10.76 -11.83 1.06
N ILE A 73 -9.89 -10.96 0.53
CA ILE A 73 -9.93 -9.52 0.82
C ILE A 73 -10.80 -8.85 -0.24
N PRO A 74 -11.87 -8.13 0.14
CA PRO A 74 -12.74 -7.46 -0.81
C PRO A 74 -11.98 -6.41 -1.61
N LEU A 75 -12.16 -6.46 -2.93
CA LEU A 75 -11.38 -5.69 -3.88
C LEU A 75 -12.21 -4.60 -4.56
N VAL A 76 -11.81 -3.34 -4.34
CA VAL A 76 -12.32 -2.17 -5.05
C VAL A 76 -11.32 -1.77 -6.13
N THR A 77 -11.75 -1.64 -7.38
CA THR A 77 -10.81 -1.37 -8.49
C THR A 77 -11.25 -0.25 -9.40
N LEU A 78 -10.30 0.57 -9.86
CA LEU A 78 -10.51 1.41 -11.05
C LEU A 78 -10.11 0.60 -12.30
N ALA A 79 -11.10 0.26 -13.13
CA ALA A 79 -10.91 -0.56 -14.32
C ALA A 79 -11.29 0.22 -15.59
N ASN A 80 -10.52 0.00 -16.66
CA ASN A 80 -10.78 0.54 -17.98
C ASN A 80 -11.46 -0.52 -18.88
N SER A 81 -11.85 -0.12 -20.09
CA SER A 81 -12.62 -0.95 -21.04
C SER A 81 -11.93 -2.26 -21.45
N ASP A 82 -10.63 -2.38 -21.23
CA ASP A 82 -9.80 -3.54 -21.59
C ASP A 82 -9.53 -4.51 -20.42
N SER A 83 -10.06 -4.20 -19.22
CA SER A 83 -9.90 -5.02 -18.02
C SER A 83 -11.04 -6.03 -17.83
N ASP A 84 -10.71 -7.25 -17.43
CA ASP A 84 -11.71 -8.29 -17.09
C ASP A 84 -12.32 -8.04 -15.70
N ILE A 85 -13.54 -7.54 -15.68
CA ILE A 85 -14.28 -7.18 -14.46
C ILE A 85 -14.93 -8.36 -13.75
N LYS A 86 -14.93 -9.57 -14.32
CA LYS A 86 -15.66 -10.73 -13.75
C LYS A 86 -15.12 -11.20 -12.40
N LYS A 87 -13.86 -10.89 -12.10
CA LYS A 87 -13.16 -11.33 -10.89
C LYS A 87 -13.02 -10.20 -9.85
N LEU A 88 -13.70 -9.08 -10.06
CA LEU A 88 -13.59 -7.88 -9.23
C LEU A 88 -14.90 -7.70 -8.45
N ASP A 89 -14.81 -7.51 -7.13
CA ASP A 89 -15.98 -7.38 -6.27
C ASP A 89 -16.71 -6.05 -6.52
N TYR A 90 -15.93 -4.95 -6.60
CA TYR A 90 -16.44 -3.60 -6.76
C TYR A 90 -15.67 -2.84 -7.86
N PRO A 91 -15.94 -3.12 -9.14
CA PRO A 91 -15.30 -2.41 -10.24
C PRO A 91 -15.91 -1.02 -10.46
N ILE A 92 -15.06 0.01 -10.47
CA ILE A 92 -15.35 1.37 -10.89
C ILE A 92 -14.84 1.51 -12.32
N ILE A 93 -15.75 1.70 -13.27
CA ILE A 93 -15.37 1.89 -14.67
C ILE A 93 -14.93 3.33 -14.90
N GLY A 94 -13.71 3.52 -15.39
CA GLY A 94 -13.13 4.84 -15.62
C GLY A 94 -11.80 4.82 -16.34
N ASN A 95 -11.19 6.00 -16.48
CA ASN A 95 -9.88 6.13 -17.12
C ASN A 95 -8.76 5.90 -16.08
N ASP A 96 -8.00 4.85 -16.27
CA ASP A 96 -6.85 4.45 -15.43
C ASP A 96 -5.50 4.96 -15.95
N ALA A 97 -5.42 5.47 -17.18
CA ALA A 97 -4.17 5.94 -17.78
C ALA A 97 -3.82 7.39 -17.43
N SER A 98 -4.80 8.19 -16.99
CA SER A 98 -4.63 9.64 -16.79
C SER A 98 -4.44 9.99 -15.31
N ILE A 99 -3.31 10.64 -14.98
CA ILE A 99 -3.02 11.12 -13.61
C ILE A 99 -4.16 11.98 -13.02
N PRO A 100 -4.73 12.96 -13.74
CA PRO A 100 -5.91 13.70 -13.27
C PRO A 100 -7.09 12.80 -12.90
N SER A 101 -7.38 11.78 -13.71
CA SER A 101 -8.49 10.86 -13.48
C SER A 101 -8.25 9.99 -12.26
N ILE A 102 -7.06 9.37 -12.16
CA ILE A 102 -6.65 8.56 -11.00
C ILE A 102 -6.70 9.41 -9.73
N SER A 103 -6.21 10.65 -9.77
CA SER A 103 -6.24 11.58 -8.65
C SER A 103 -7.68 11.88 -8.19
N LEU A 104 -8.60 12.08 -9.13
CA LEU A 104 -10.01 12.32 -8.85
C LEU A 104 -10.66 11.11 -8.15
N PHE A 105 -10.49 9.90 -8.69
CA PHE A 105 -11.03 8.68 -8.09
C PHE A 105 -10.42 8.41 -6.71
N THR A 106 -9.10 8.53 -6.58
CA THR A 106 -8.41 8.32 -5.29
C THR A 106 -8.90 9.30 -4.24
N LYS A 107 -9.07 10.59 -4.59
CA LYS A 107 -9.63 11.60 -3.68
C LYS A 107 -11.06 11.27 -3.28
N ALA A 108 -11.90 10.83 -4.22
CA ALA A 108 -13.27 10.44 -3.94
C ALA A 108 -13.34 9.26 -2.95
N VAL A 109 -12.51 8.23 -3.17
CA VAL A 109 -12.39 7.07 -2.26
C VAL A 109 -11.92 7.49 -0.87
N VAL A 110 -10.90 8.36 -0.79
CA VAL A 110 -10.40 8.90 0.50
C VAL A 110 -11.49 9.70 1.23
N ASN A 111 -12.26 10.51 0.51
CA ASN A 111 -13.35 11.27 1.09
C ASN A 111 -14.48 10.35 1.62
N ALA A 112 -14.83 9.31 0.86
CA ALA A 112 -15.81 8.30 1.28
C ALA A 112 -15.34 7.55 2.55
N TYR A 113 -14.07 7.14 2.58
CA TYR A 113 -13.46 6.51 3.76
C TYR A 113 -13.52 7.42 4.99
N LYS A 114 -13.15 8.70 4.86
CA LYS A 114 -13.20 9.69 5.95
C LYS A 114 -14.62 9.93 6.45
N ALA A 115 -15.60 10.01 5.55
CA ALA A 115 -17.01 10.16 5.92
C ALA A 115 -17.51 8.94 6.69
N GLY A 116 -17.17 7.72 6.24
CA GLY A 116 -17.52 6.48 6.94
C GLY A 116 -16.83 6.35 8.30
N SER A 117 -15.56 6.71 8.40
CA SER A 117 -14.83 6.71 9.67
C SER A 117 -15.41 7.71 10.69
N SER A 118 -15.90 8.86 10.23
CA SER A 118 -16.50 9.89 11.09
C SER A 118 -17.95 9.59 11.50
N SER A 119 -18.68 8.78 10.73
CA SER A 119 -20.05 8.39 11.08
C SER A 119 -20.07 7.27 12.13
N LEU A 120 -19.06 6.40 12.14
CA LEU A 120 -18.88 5.38 13.17
C LEU A 120 -18.67 6.00 14.57
N THR A 121 -17.88 7.05 14.69
CA THR A 121 -17.64 7.74 15.97
C THR A 121 -18.86 8.51 16.50
N LYS A 122 -19.81 8.89 15.63
CA LYS A 122 -21.07 9.55 16.04
C LYS A 122 -22.16 8.58 16.48
N LYS A 123 -22.04 7.28 16.14
CA LYS A 123 -23.07 6.27 16.43
C LYS A 123 -22.86 5.58 17.79
N GLU A 124 -21.74 5.84 18.45
CA GLU A 124 -21.38 5.32 19.78
C GLU A 124 -21.52 6.37 20.91
N LEU A 125 -22.25 7.46 20.66
CA LEU A 125 -22.70 8.46 21.65
C LEU A 125 -24.22 8.53 21.64
#